data_AF-A0A4P5WE82-F1
#
_entry.id   AF-A0A4P5WE82-F1
#
_cell.length_a   1.000
_cell.length_b   1.000
_cell.length_c   1.000
_cell.angle_alpha   90.00
_cell.angle_beta   90.00
_cell.angle_gamma   90.00
#
_symmetry.space_group_name_H-M   'P 1'
#
loop_
_entity.id
_entity.type
_entity.pdbx_description
1 polymer ?
#
loop_
_entity_poly.entity_id
_entity_poly.type
_entity_poly.pdbx_seq_one_letter_code
_entity_poly.pdbx_strand_id
1 'polypeptide(L)'
;MRGWVYIITTKSMPNLVKVSFSTKNPKLRTAELNNAGNPYPYEVAYDVLVNEPRDVEQIAHGLLKNKGVHENKEWFNCSIDTAVDAIKKASACVENLSSRPASNFIVQDGVATHIETGLMWLRFSHGQPWENGNVIEDAKKFNWDEAMKVP
;
A
#
# COMPACT_ATOMS: atom_id res chain seq x y z
N MET A 1 10.53 3.61 6.44
CA MET A 1 11.91 4.06 6.11
C MET A 1 11.85 5.32 5.26
N ARG A 2 12.54 6.42 5.62
CA ARG A 2 12.43 7.68 4.85
C ARG A 2 12.98 7.58 3.44
N GLY A 3 12.26 8.16 2.48
CA GLY A 3 12.71 8.31 1.11
C GLY A 3 11.83 9.27 0.32
N TRP A 4 12.14 9.42 -0.95
CA TRP A 4 11.53 10.40 -1.84
C TRP A 4 10.52 9.74 -2.76
N VAL A 5 9.37 10.39 -2.92
CA VAL A 5 8.44 10.13 -4.02
C VAL A 5 8.53 11.33 -4.96
N TYR A 6 8.70 11.07 -6.25
CA TYR A 6 8.99 12.11 -7.22
C TYR A 6 8.32 11.86 -8.57
N ILE A 7 8.14 12.95 -9.31
CA ILE A 7 7.58 12.97 -10.65
C ILE A 7 8.70 13.34 -11.62
N ILE A 8 8.87 12.52 -12.65
CA ILE A 8 9.72 12.86 -13.79
C ILE A 8 8.89 13.12 -15.04
N THR A 9 9.35 14.06 -15.85
CA THR A 9 8.81 14.39 -17.16
C THR A 9 9.95 14.60 -18.16
N THR A 10 9.63 14.66 -19.44
CA THR A 10 10.59 14.93 -20.51
C THR A 10 9.93 15.77 -21.59
N LYS A 11 10.71 16.63 -22.25
CA LYS A 11 10.23 17.48 -23.34
C LYS A 11 9.69 16.67 -24.53
N SER A 12 10.15 15.43 -24.71
CA SER A 12 9.62 14.52 -25.73
C SER A 12 8.16 14.10 -25.51
N MET A 13 7.68 14.16 -24.25
CA MET A 13 6.39 13.59 -23.84
C MET A 13 5.70 14.52 -22.81
N PRO A 14 5.18 15.68 -23.24
CA PRO A 14 4.74 16.74 -22.33
C PRO A 14 3.51 16.41 -21.46
N ASN A 15 2.66 15.47 -21.89
CA ASN A 15 1.48 15.04 -21.14
C ASN A 15 1.69 13.72 -20.41
N LEU A 16 2.91 13.18 -20.43
CA LEU A 16 3.23 11.90 -19.82
C LEU A 16 4.17 12.11 -18.64
N VAL A 17 3.70 11.73 -17.46
CA VAL A 17 4.46 11.83 -16.22
C VAL A 17 4.75 10.44 -15.68
N LYS A 18 5.90 10.27 -15.03
CA LYS A 18 6.22 9.06 -14.30
C LYS A 18 6.34 9.34 -12.82
N VAL A 19 5.59 8.59 -12.02
CA VAL A 19 5.60 8.66 -10.56
C VAL A 19 6.40 7.48 -10.03
N SER A 20 7.51 7.75 -9.36
CA SER A 20 8.39 6.72 -8.79
C SER A 20 8.90 7.14 -7.42
N PHE A 21 9.60 6.23 -6.75
CA PHE A 21 10.26 6.52 -5.48
C PHE A 21 11.74 6.15 -5.48
N SER A 22 12.49 6.75 -4.57
CA SER A 22 13.89 6.41 -4.33
C SER A 22 14.29 6.70 -2.89
N THR A 23 15.23 5.93 -2.36
CA THR A 23 15.92 6.23 -1.09
C THR A 23 17.04 7.26 -1.28
N LYS A 24 17.47 7.50 -2.52
CA LYS A 24 18.48 8.49 -2.90
C LYS A 24 17.82 9.78 -3.37
N ASN A 25 18.61 10.84 -3.53
CA ASN A 25 18.14 12.11 -4.09
C ASN A 25 17.51 11.90 -5.49
N PRO A 26 16.28 12.36 -5.73
CA PRO A 26 15.58 12.23 -7.02
C PRO A 26 16.38 12.76 -8.21
N LYS A 27 17.10 13.88 -8.06
CA LYS A 27 17.88 14.47 -9.15
C LYS A 27 19.00 13.56 -9.63
N LEU A 28 19.71 12.94 -8.68
CA LEU A 28 20.76 11.97 -8.99
C LEU A 28 20.17 10.71 -9.64
N ARG A 29 19.05 10.22 -9.08
CA ARG A 29 18.37 9.04 -9.63
C ARG A 29 17.85 9.27 -11.05
N THR A 30 17.31 10.45 -11.34
CA THR A 30 16.86 10.85 -12.67
C THR A 30 18.04 10.97 -13.64
N ALA A 31 19.18 11.48 -13.20
CA ALA A 31 20.40 11.53 -14.02
C ALA A 31 20.92 10.13 -14.39
N GLU A 32 20.83 9.15 -13.49
CA GLU A 32 21.17 7.74 -13.78
C GLU A 32 20.24 7.13 -14.87
N LEU A 33 19.00 7.61 -14.98
CA LEU A 33 18.01 7.13 -15.96
C LEU A 33 18.17 7.76 -17.35
N ASN A 34 18.95 8.84 -17.47
CA ASN A 34 19.16 9.57 -18.73
C ASN A 34 20.06 8.83 -19.75
N ASN A 35 20.48 7.60 -19.48
CA ASN A 35 21.18 6.73 -20.42
C ASN A 35 20.25 6.00 -21.42
N ALA A 36 18.92 6.15 -21.30
CA ALA A 36 17.95 5.38 -22.05
C ALA A 36 17.27 6.19 -23.16
N GLY A 37 17.78 6.09 -24.40
CA GLY A 37 17.04 6.16 -25.68
C GLY A 37 16.13 7.36 -25.99
N ASN A 38 16.01 8.36 -25.12
CA ASN A 38 15.11 9.50 -25.26
C ASN A 38 15.89 10.73 -25.74
N PRO A 39 15.42 11.46 -26.78
CA PRO A 39 16.11 12.65 -27.30
C PRO A 39 16.37 13.75 -26.27
N TYR A 40 15.52 13.85 -25.25
CA TYR A 40 15.64 14.85 -24.18
C TYR A 40 15.82 14.18 -22.82
N PRO A 41 16.62 14.79 -21.91
CA PRO A 41 16.77 14.26 -20.56
C PRO A 41 15.44 14.32 -19.80
N TYR A 42 15.32 13.44 -18.80
CA TYR A 42 14.28 13.52 -17.80
C TYR A 42 14.59 14.65 -16.81
N GLU A 43 13.55 15.39 -16.45
CA GLU A 43 13.59 16.45 -15.45
C GLU A 43 12.65 16.09 -14.29
N VAL A 44 13.08 16.39 -13.06
CA VAL A 44 12.25 16.20 -11.87
C VAL A 44 11.30 17.38 -11.77
N ALA A 45 10.01 17.15 -11.98
CA ALA A 45 8.98 18.17 -11.90
C ALA A 45 8.49 18.43 -10.47
N TYR A 46 8.55 17.40 -9.63
CA TYR A 46 8.12 17.45 -8.24
C TYR A 46 8.80 16.34 -7.43
N ASP A 47 9.11 16.62 -6.17
CA ASP A 47 9.61 15.64 -5.20
C ASP A 47 9.16 15.96 -3.78
N VAL A 48 8.94 14.92 -2.98
CA VAL A 48 8.57 15.03 -1.58
C VAL A 48 9.24 13.94 -0.75
N LEU A 49 9.72 14.30 0.43
CA LEU A 49 10.32 13.38 1.41
C LEU A 49 9.23 12.82 2.34
N VAL A 50 9.10 11.50 2.40
CA VAL A 50 8.05 10.79 3.16
C VAL A 50 8.63 9.63 3.97
N ASN A 51 7.95 9.22 5.04
CA ASN A 51 8.41 8.15 5.94
C ASN A 51 8.24 6.73 5.39
N GLU A 52 7.30 6.50 4.46
CA GLU A 52 7.07 5.21 3.78
C GLU A 52 6.84 5.41 2.27
N PRO A 53 7.91 5.68 1.49
CA PRO A 53 7.80 6.11 0.09
C PRO A 53 7.19 5.04 -0.82
N ARG A 54 7.40 3.76 -0.50
CA ARG A 54 6.84 2.64 -1.25
C ARG A 54 5.32 2.57 -1.14
N ASP A 55 4.76 2.85 0.04
CA ASP A 55 3.32 2.80 0.26
C ASP A 55 2.65 4.03 -0.32
N VAL A 56 3.28 5.20 -0.18
CA VAL A 56 2.82 6.45 -0.81
C VAL A 56 2.78 6.30 -2.33
N GLU A 57 3.81 5.70 -2.94
CA GLU A 57 3.86 5.47 -4.39
C GLU A 57 2.76 4.52 -4.87
N GLN A 58 2.56 3.39 -4.19
CA GLN A 58 1.51 2.43 -4.57
C GLN A 58 0.11 3.03 -4.47
N ILE A 59 -0.18 3.79 -3.40
CA ILE A 59 -1.46 4.47 -3.25
C ILE A 59 -1.63 5.54 -4.32
N ALA A 60 -0.60 6.34 -4.61
CA ALA A 60 -0.64 7.34 -5.67
C ALA A 60 -0.91 6.69 -7.05
N HIS A 61 -0.26 5.57 -7.35
CA HIS A 61 -0.53 4.79 -8.57
C HIS A 61 -1.97 4.30 -8.62
N GLY A 62 -2.50 3.79 -7.50
CA GLY A 62 -3.90 3.36 -7.40
C GLY A 62 -4.87 4.52 -7.67
N LEU A 63 -4.62 5.70 -7.09
CA LEU A 63 -5.43 6.91 -7.32
C LEU A 63 -5.40 7.35 -8.79
N LEU A 64 -4.24 7.28 -9.45
CA LEU A 64 -4.10 7.64 -10.86
C LEU A 64 -4.71 6.58 -11.79
N LYS A 65 -4.58 5.29 -11.47
CA LYS A 65 -5.27 4.20 -12.19
C LYS A 65 -6.79 4.34 -12.10
N ASN A 66 -7.31 4.68 -10.92
CA ASN A 66 -8.74 4.92 -10.72
C ASN A 66 -9.27 6.13 -11.51
N LYS A 67 -8.40 7.09 -11.83
CA LYS A 67 -8.72 8.21 -12.73
C LYS A 67 -8.65 7.84 -14.22
N GLY A 68 -8.24 6.62 -14.56
CA GLY A 68 -8.14 6.15 -15.95
C GLY A 68 -6.98 6.76 -16.74
N VAL A 69 -5.99 7.35 -16.06
CA VAL A 69 -4.83 8.00 -16.72
C VAL A 69 -3.58 7.10 -16.76
N HIS A 70 -3.74 5.80 -16.51
CA HIS A 70 -2.63 4.85 -16.53
C HIS A 70 -2.33 4.42 -17.96
N GLU A 71 -1.08 4.56 -18.38
CA GLU A 71 -0.62 4.15 -19.70
C GLU A 71 0.13 2.83 -19.64
N ASN A 72 1.27 2.81 -18.93
CA ASN A 72 2.09 1.61 -18.80
C ASN A 72 3.05 1.70 -17.62
N LYS A 73 3.23 0.61 -16.88
CA LYS A 73 4.10 0.54 -15.68
C LYS A 73 3.81 1.70 -14.72
N GLU A 74 4.74 2.64 -14.61
CA GLU A 74 4.71 3.82 -13.73
C GLU A 74 4.41 5.12 -14.49
N TRP A 75 3.97 5.03 -15.75
CA TRP A 75 3.65 6.18 -16.61
C TRP A 75 2.17 6.48 -16.61
N PHE A 76 1.85 7.77 -16.51
CA PHE A 76 0.50 8.30 -16.43
C PHE A 76 0.32 9.48 -17.38
N ASN A 77 -0.78 9.48 -18.14
CA ASN A 77 -1.14 10.54 -19.08
C ASN A 77 -1.99 11.60 -18.37
N CYS A 78 -1.32 12.46 -17.61
CA CYS A 78 -1.97 13.51 -16.83
C CYS A 78 -1.04 14.71 -16.61
N SER A 79 -1.62 15.84 -16.17
CA SER A 79 -0.84 17.01 -15.78
C SER A 79 -0.02 16.75 -14.51
N ILE A 80 1.08 17.50 -14.36
CA ILE A 80 1.92 17.46 -13.16
C ILE A 80 1.06 17.72 -11.91
N ASP A 81 0.16 18.71 -11.94
CA ASP A 81 -0.72 19.02 -10.82
C ASP A 81 -1.60 17.84 -10.42
N THR A 82 -2.13 17.09 -11.38
CA THR A 82 -2.95 15.91 -11.13
C THR A 82 -2.17 14.82 -10.39
N ALA A 83 -0.90 14.63 -10.77
CA ALA A 83 -0.01 13.68 -10.13
C ALA A 83 0.46 14.17 -8.75
N VAL A 84 0.74 15.46 -8.59
CA VAL A 84 1.07 16.08 -7.29
C VAL A 84 -0.08 15.90 -6.31
N ASP A 85 -1.32 16.13 -6.74
CA ASP A 85 -2.51 15.92 -5.91
C ASP A 85 -2.67 14.47 -5.48
N ALA A 86 -2.38 13.53 -6.37
CA ALA A 86 -2.42 12.10 -6.04
C ALA A 86 -1.35 11.75 -4.98
N ILE A 87 -0.12 12.26 -5.12
CA ILE A 87 0.96 12.04 -4.15
C ILE A 87 0.64 12.67 -2.80
N LYS A 88 0.12 13.90 -2.78
CA LYS A 88 -0.28 14.57 -1.53
C LYS A 88 -1.38 13.81 -0.80
N LYS A 89 -2.41 13.36 -1.53
CA LYS A 89 -3.47 12.51 -0.95
C LYS A 89 -2.92 11.20 -0.43
N ALA A 90 -2.02 10.56 -1.17
CA ALA A 90 -1.37 9.33 -0.74
C ALA A 90 -0.52 9.52 0.53
N SER A 91 0.26 10.60 0.61
CA SER A 91 1.05 10.95 1.80
C SER A 91 0.16 11.13 3.02
N ALA A 92 -0.92 11.89 2.89
CA ALA A 92 -1.89 12.07 3.97
C ALA A 92 -2.52 10.73 4.39
N CYS A 93 -2.89 9.87 3.44
CA CYS A 93 -3.43 8.54 3.77
C CYS A 93 -2.44 7.68 4.57
N VAL A 94 -1.15 7.67 4.18
CA VAL A 94 -0.11 6.91 4.88
C VAL A 94 0.18 7.47 6.26
N GLU A 95 0.24 8.79 6.41
CA GLU A 95 0.39 9.42 7.73
C GLU A 95 -0.77 9.07 8.66
N ASN A 96 -2.01 9.10 8.14
CA ASN A 96 -3.17 8.66 8.90
C ASN A 96 -3.09 7.17 9.26
N LEU A 97 -2.65 6.30 8.35
CA LEU A 97 -2.44 4.87 8.63
C LEU A 97 -1.35 4.63 9.68
N SER A 98 -0.27 5.40 9.67
CA SER A 98 0.79 5.33 10.68
C SER A 98 0.35 5.87 12.04
N SER A 99 -0.63 6.78 12.07
CA SER A 99 -1.22 7.30 13.32
C SER A 99 -2.29 6.38 13.90
N ARG A 100 -2.86 5.48 13.10
CA ARG A 100 -3.73 4.42 13.58
C ARG A 100 -2.83 3.41 14.31
N PRO A 101 -3.08 3.11 15.59
CA PRO A 101 -2.30 2.09 16.27
C PRO A 101 -2.40 0.78 15.47
N ALA A 102 -1.25 0.16 15.21
CA ALA A 102 -1.13 -1.07 14.41
C ALA A 102 -1.86 -2.29 15.01
N SER A 103 -2.56 -2.10 16.12
CA SER A 103 -3.40 -3.12 16.74
C SER A 103 -4.59 -2.45 17.41
N ASN A 104 -5.63 -2.14 16.64
CA ASN A 104 -6.98 -2.05 17.20
C ASN A 104 -7.51 -3.43 17.62
N PHE A 105 -6.63 -4.42 17.83
CA PHE A 105 -7.00 -5.79 18.16
C PHE A 105 -6.24 -6.26 19.39
N ILE A 106 -6.97 -6.80 20.37
CA ILE A 106 -6.40 -7.54 21.49
C ILE A 106 -6.60 -9.03 21.20
N VAL A 107 -5.55 -9.82 21.33
CA VAL A 107 -5.60 -11.28 21.20
C VAL A 107 -5.49 -11.90 22.59
N GLN A 108 -6.54 -12.57 23.03
CA GLN A 108 -6.58 -13.33 24.28
C GLN A 108 -7.23 -14.68 23.98
N ASP A 109 -6.59 -15.77 24.41
CA ASP A 109 -7.12 -17.15 24.31
C ASP A 109 -7.66 -17.53 22.92
N GLY A 110 -6.96 -17.10 21.86
CA GLY A 110 -7.31 -17.42 20.46
C GLY A 110 -8.50 -16.62 19.89
N VAL A 111 -9.02 -15.65 20.64
CA VAL A 111 -10.02 -14.66 20.19
C VAL A 111 -9.31 -13.35 19.86
N ALA A 112 -9.57 -12.83 18.66
CA ALA A 112 -9.18 -11.47 18.28
C ALA A 112 -10.35 -10.51 18.52
N THR A 113 -10.14 -9.48 19.33
CA THR A 113 -11.17 -8.49 19.68
C THR A 113 -10.81 -7.12 19.15
N HIS A 114 -11.67 -6.50 18.34
CA HIS A 114 -11.47 -5.13 17.89
C HIS A 114 -11.84 -4.14 19.00
N ILE A 115 -10.88 -3.31 19.41
CA ILE A 115 -10.96 -2.43 20.59
C ILE A 115 -12.06 -1.36 20.43
N GLU A 116 -12.28 -0.84 19.21
CA GLU A 116 -13.23 0.27 18.99
C GLU A 116 -14.68 -0.20 18.81
N THR A 117 -14.89 -1.37 18.20
CA THR A 117 -16.23 -1.87 17.87
C THR A 117 -16.70 -2.99 18.78
N GLY A 118 -15.81 -3.58 19.57
CA GLY A 118 -16.10 -4.76 20.39
C GLY A 118 -16.36 -6.03 19.57
N LEU A 119 -16.14 -6.00 18.26
CA LEU A 119 -16.32 -7.18 17.41
C LEU A 119 -15.25 -8.22 17.73
N MET A 120 -15.66 -9.48 17.83
CA MET A 120 -14.80 -10.61 18.18
C MET A 120 -14.79 -11.64 17.05
N TRP A 121 -13.61 -12.19 16.77
CA TRP A 121 -13.42 -13.28 15.82
C TRP A 121 -12.59 -14.39 16.45
N LEU A 122 -13.03 -15.64 16.25
CA LEU A 122 -12.22 -16.81 16.56
C LEU A 122 -11.14 -16.98 15.50
N ARG A 123 -9.90 -17.27 15.91
CA ARG A 123 -8.79 -17.60 15.00
C ARG A 123 -8.76 -19.07 14.58
N PHE A 124 -9.67 -19.87 15.13
CA PHE A 124 -9.79 -21.31 14.94
C PHE A 124 -11.26 -21.69 14.77
N SER A 125 -11.52 -22.86 14.22
CA SER A 125 -12.86 -23.41 14.08
C SER A 125 -13.40 -23.77 15.46
N HIS A 126 -14.69 -23.52 15.68
CA HIS A 126 -15.35 -23.83 16.95
C HIS A 126 -15.10 -25.28 17.36
N GLY A 127 -14.62 -25.49 18.60
CA GLY A 127 -14.29 -26.81 19.14
C GLY A 127 -12.85 -27.30 18.90
N GLN A 128 -11.98 -26.56 18.20
CA GLN A 128 -10.56 -26.92 18.12
C GLN A 128 -9.81 -26.59 19.43
N PRO A 129 -8.92 -27.49 19.91
CA PRO A 129 -8.08 -27.22 21.07
C PRO A 129 -7.05 -26.12 20.76
N TRP A 130 -6.96 -25.14 21.67
CA TRP A 130 -6.03 -24.01 21.62
C TRP A 130 -5.14 -24.02 22.87
N GLU A 131 -3.82 -24.06 22.68
CA GLU A 131 -2.85 -24.02 23.78
C GLU A 131 -1.62 -23.21 23.37
N ASN A 132 -1.15 -22.33 24.26
CA ASN A 132 0.07 -21.54 24.12
C ASN A 132 0.23 -20.80 22.77
N GLY A 133 -0.88 -20.31 22.20
CA GLY A 133 -0.86 -19.51 20.97
C GLY A 133 -0.95 -20.30 19.67
N ASN A 134 -1.09 -21.64 19.74
CA ASN A 134 -1.21 -22.51 18.58
C ASN A 134 -2.49 -23.36 18.63
N VAL A 135 -3.02 -23.70 17.45
CA VAL A 135 -4.07 -24.70 17.28
C VAL A 135 -3.43 -26.08 17.29
N ILE A 136 -3.89 -26.99 18.14
CA ILE A 136 -3.25 -28.30 18.33
C ILE A 136 -3.73 -29.34 17.30
N GLU A 137 -4.99 -29.27 16.86
CA GLU A 137 -5.60 -30.24 15.93
C GLU A 137 -6.21 -29.57 14.70
N ASP A 138 -6.29 -30.30 13.58
CA ASP A 138 -6.98 -29.85 12.38
C ASP A 138 -8.51 -29.76 12.56
N ALA A 139 -9.14 -28.89 11.77
CA ALA A 139 -10.58 -28.69 11.83
C ALA A 139 -11.32 -29.92 11.29
N LYS A 140 -12.26 -30.45 12.08
CA LYS A 140 -13.15 -31.54 11.67
C LYS A 140 -14.35 -30.97 10.93
N LYS A 141 -14.72 -31.59 9.82
CA LYS A 141 -15.95 -31.27 9.08
C LYS A 141 -17.07 -32.17 9.59
N PHE A 142 -18.25 -31.59 9.78
CA PHE A 142 -19.45 -32.30 10.18
C PHE A 142 -20.56 -32.02 9.17
N ASN A 143 -21.40 -33.02 8.90
CA ASN A 143 -22.72 -32.78 8.32
C ASN A 143 -23.72 -32.38 9.42
N TRP A 144 -24.93 -32.00 9.03
CA TRP A 144 -25.94 -31.47 9.96
C TRP A 144 -26.34 -32.49 11.04
N ASP A 145 -26.47 -33.77 10.67
CA ASP A 145 -26.83 -34.86 11.58
C ASP A 145 -25.72 -35.21 12.58
N GLU A 146 -24.46 -35.02 12.19
CA GLU A 146 -23.31 -35.23 13.07
C GLU A 146 -23.10 -34.04 14.01
N ALA A 147 -23.30 -32.81 13.53
CA ALA A 147 -23.15 -31.59 14.33
C ALA A 147 -24.12 -31.55 15.52
N MET A 148 -25.36 -32.02 15.32
CA MET A 148 -26.38 -32.09 16.39
C MET A 148 -26.06 -33.12 17.50
N LYS A 149 -25.07 -33.99 17.29
CA LYS A 149 -24.64 -35.01 18.26
C LYS A 149 -23.43 -34.59 19.09
N VAL A 150 -22.80 -33.47 18.73
CA VAL A 150 -21.70 -32.89 19.51
C VAL A 150 -22.31 -32.21 20.74
N PRO A 151 -21.87 -32.56 21.97
CA PRO A 151 -22.46 -32.06 23.21
C PRO A 151 -22.27 -30.56 23.42
#